data_AF-A0A2V2ENH6-F1
#
_entry.id   AF-A0A2V2ENH6-F1
#
_cell.length_a   1.000
_cell.length_b   1.000
_cell.length_c   1.000
_cell.angle_alpha   90.00
_cell.angle_beta   90.00
_cell.angle_gamma   90.00
#
_symmetry.space_group_name_H-M   'P 1'
#
loop_
_entity.id
_entity.type
_entity.pdbx_description
1 polymer ?
#
loop_
_entity_poly.entity_id
_entity_poly.type
_entity_poly.pdbx_seq_one_letter_code
_entity_poly.pdbx_strand_id
1 'polypeptide(L)'
;MSNNIADNRNAQSMQIILHAGNAREAYTKALDLAESGNFCDADSLLKEAETELTQAHRLQTRILQDAIEEDDPCIPILLIHAQDTMMSIDSEYRMACRFISLYRKLNTTEENS
;
A
#
# COMPACT_ATOMS: atom_id res chain seq x y z
N MET A 1 -31.32 -7.85 8.06
CA MET A 1 -30.00 -8.50 8.28
C MET A 1 -29.04 -8.26 7.13
N SER A 2 -29.46 -8.34 5.86
CA SER A 2 -28.61 -8.06 4.68
C SER A 2 -27.92 -6.68 4.64
N ASN A 3 -28.52 -5.62 5.21
CA ASN A 3 -27.90 -4.28 5.23
C ASN A 3 -26.64 -4.19 6.09
N ASN A 4 -26.53 -4.98 7.16
CA ASN A 4 -25.46 -4.82 8.15
C ASN A 4 -24.11 -5.36 7.66
N ILE A 5 -24.14 -6.46 6.89
CA ILE A 5 -22.93 -7.07 6.31
C ILE A 5 -22.33 -6.16 5.23
N ALA A 6 -23.17 -5.60 4.35
CA ALA A 6 -22.73 -4.66 3.32
C ALA A 6 -22.14 -3.38 3.92
N ASP A 7 -22.75 -2.83 4.97
CA ASP A 7 -22.24 -1.65 5.67
C ASP A 7 -20.89 -1.93 6.36
N ASN A 8 -20.72 -3.12 6.95
CA ASN A 8 -19.44 -3.54 7.53
C ASN A 8 -18.34 -3.67 6.46
N ARG A 9 -18.63 -4.36 5.34
CA ARG A 9 -17.68 -4.48 4.23
C ARG A 9 -17.31 -3.12 3.64
N ASN A 10 -18.25 -2.18 3.55
CA ASN A 10 -17.97 -0.82 3.10
C ASN A 10 -17.03 -0.08 4.06
N ALA A 11 -17.23 -0.21 5.37
CA ALA A 11 -16.34 0.37 6.37
C ALA A 11 -14.92 -0.21 6.29
N GLN A 12 -14.79 -1.54 6.15
CA GLN A 12 -13.50 -2.20 5.96
C GLN A 12 -12.82 -1.79 4.64
N SER A 13 -13.59 -1.62 3.57
CA SER A 13 -13.09 -1.13 2.27
C SER A 13 -12.52 0.28 2.39
N MET A 14 -13.18 1.17 3.12
CA MET A 14 -12.64 2.51 3.40
C MET A 14 -11.34 2.47 4.22
N GLN A 15 -11.21 1.54 5.18
CA GLN A 15 -9.95 1.36 5.93
C GLN A 15 -8.82 0.87 5.02
N ILE A 16 -9.09 -0.06 4.09
CA ILE A 16 -8.12 -0.50 3.09
C ILE A 16 -7.65 0.70 2.24
N ILE A 17 -8.58 1.50 1.74
CA ILE A 17 -8.27 2.68 0.92
C ILE A 17 -7.43 3.69 1.72
N LEU A 18 -7.76 3.93 2.98
CA LEU A 18 -7.02 4.84 3.86
C LEU A 18 -5.57 4.38 4.04
N HIS A 19 -5.37 3.13 4.47
CA HIS A 19 -4.02 2.59 4.68
C HIS A 19 -3.20 2.55 3.38
N ALA A 20 -3.82 2.15 2.26
CA ALA A 20 -3.14 2.19 0.97
C ALA A 20 -2.77 3.62 0.56
N GLY A 21 -3.67 4.60 0.78
CA GLY A 21 -3.41 6.01 0.54
C GLY A 21 -2.25 6.56 1.37
N ASN A 22 -2.19 6.24 2.67
CA ASN A 22 -1.08 6.61 3.55
C ASN A 22 0.24 6.02 3.05
N ALA A 23 0.23 4.74 2.64
CA ALA A 23 1.42 4.12 2.08
C ALA A 23 1.91 4.82 0.81
N ARG A 24 0.99 5.20 -0.08
CA ARG A 24 1.29 5.97 -1.29
C ARG A 24 1.95 7.30 -0.96
N GLU A 25 1.41 8.03 -0.01
CA GLU A 25 1.99 9.30 0.44
C GLU A 25 3.41 9.08 0.98
N ALA A 26 3.62 8.07 1.82
CA ALA A 26 4.91 7.77 2.43
C ALA A 26 5.98 7.38 1.40
N TYR A 27 5.73 6.44 0.48
CA TYR A 27 6.75 6.07 -0.51
C TYR A 27 6.99 7.15 -1.57
N THR A 28 6.01 8.01 -1.85
CA THR A 28 6.20 9.14 -2.78
C THR A 28 7.18 10.14 -2.17
N LYS A 29 7.00 10.50 -0.88
CA LYS A 29 7.97 11.32 -0.15
C LYS A 29 9.34 10.65 -0.04
N ALA A 30 9.38 9.32 0.12
CA ALA A 30 10.63 8.57 0.14
C ALA A 30 11.41 8.69 -1.18
N LEU A 31 10.70 8.68 -2.32
CA LEU A 31 11.30 8.91 -3.63
C LEU A 31 11.88 10.33 -3.75
N ASP A 32 11.11 11.36 -3.37
CA ASP A 32 11.58 12.75 -3.40
C ASP A 32 12.87 12.97 -2.57
N LEU A 33 12.93 12.34 -1.39
CA LEU A 33 14.11 12.39 -0.53
C LEU A 33 15.30 11.63 -1.12
N ALA A 34 15.06 10.46 -1.72
CA ALA A 34 16.12 9.67 -2.36
C ALA A 34 16.69 10.36 -3.60
N GLU A 35 15.88 11.07 -4.38
CA GLU A 35 16.33 11.93 -5.49
C GLU A 35 17.27 13.04 -5.01
N SER A 36 17.07 13.52 -3.78
CA SER A 36 17.92 14.51 -3.14
C SER A 36 19.12 13.91 -2.38
N GLY A 37 19.34 12.60 -2.47
CA GLY A 37 20.40 11.88 -1.76
C GLY A 37 20.13 11.60 -0.27
N ASN A 38 18.96 11.97 0.25
CA ASN A 38 18.58 11.78 1.66
C ASN A 38 18.07 10.35 1.93
N PHE A 39 18.97 9.38 1.81
CA PHE A 39 18.60 7.96 1.83
C PHE A 39 18.15 7.43 3.19
N CYS A 40 18.61 8.01 4.31
CA CYS A 40 18.23 7.59 5.66
C CYS A 40 16.75 7.88 5.95
N ASP A 41 16.30 9.09 5.61
CA ASP A 41 14.92 9.52 5.79
C ASP A 41 13.99 8.79 4.80
N ALA A 42 14.47 8.55 3.57
CA ALA A 42 13.77 7.72 2.60
C ALA A 42 13.49 6.30 3.12
N ASP A 43 14.47 5.64 3.76
CA ASP A 43 14.26 4.31 4.35
C ASP A 43 13.22 4.32 5.48
N SER A 44 13.21 5.38 6.28
CA SER A 44 12.24 5.53 7.38
C SER A 44 10.82 5.61 6.84
N LEU A 45 10.61 6.38 5.76
CA LEU A 45 9.32 6.49 5.08
C LEU A 45 8.93 5.21 4.33
N LEU A 46 9.87 4.49 3.72
CA LEU A 46 9.56 3.19 3.12
C LEU A 46 9.07 2.19 4.17
N LYS A 47 9.63 2.20 5.37
CA LYS A 47 9.19 1.35 6.47
C LYS A 47 7.79 1.72 6.98
N GLU A 48 7.47 3.01 6.99
CA GLU A 48 6.11 3.50 7.26
C GLU A 48 5.14 3.00 6.18
N ALA A 49 5.49 3.15 4.89
CA ALA A 49 4.69 2.66 3.78
C ALA A 49 4.46 1.14 3.85
N GLU A 50 5.49 0.36 4.18
CA GLU A 50 5.37 -1.09 4.38
C GLU A 50 4.41 -1.45 5.51
N THR A 51 4.46 -0.69 6.61
CA THR A 51 3.58 -0.90 7.76
C THR A 51 2.12 -0.67 7.37
N GLU A 52 1.83 0.43 6.68
CA GLU A 52 0.49 0.77 6.20
C GLU A 52 -0.03 -0.26 5.18
N LEU A 53 0.79 -0.66 4.20
CA LEU A 53 0.44 -1.72 3.25
C LEU A 53 0.16 -3.05 3.95
N THR A 54 0.93 -3.39 4.99
CA THR A 54 0.72 -4.60 5.76
C THR A 54 -0.65 -4.59 6.46
N GLN A 55 -1.08 -3.43 7.00
CA GLN A 55 -2.42 -3.31 7.59
C GLN A 55 -3.52 -3.48 6.53
N ALA A 56 -3.36 -2.84 5.36
CA ALA A 56 -4.30 -2.97 4.25
C ALA A 56 -4.41 -4.43 3.77
N HIS A 57 -3.28 -5.11 3.56
CA HIS A 57 -3.22 -6.52 3.14
C HIS A 57 -3.87 -7.46 4.15
N ARG A 58 -3.69 -7.23 5.46
CA ARG A 58 -4.33 -8.03 6.51
C ARG A 58 -5.85 -7.92 6.46
N LEU A 59 -6.37 -6.71 6.24
CA LEU A 59 -7.81 -6.49 6.08
C LEU A 59 -8.35 -7.18 4.82
N GLN A 60 -7.68 -7.01 3.68
CA GLN A 60 -8.09 -7.69 2.43
C GLN A 60 -8.08 -9.21 2.58
N THR A 61 -7.04 -9.77 3.19
CA THR A 61 -6.92 -11.22 3.41
C THR A 61 -8.06 -11.73 4.28
N ARG A 62 -8.39 -11.03 5.38
CA ARG A 62 -9.52 -11.40 6.24
C ARG A 62 -10.84 -11.37 5.48
N ILE A 63 -11.12 -10.31 4.72
CA ILE A 63 -12.36 -10.19 3.94
C ILE A 63 -12.48 -11.33 2.92
N LEU A 64 -11.38 -11.71 2.27
CA LEU A 64 -11.37 -12.83 1.33
C LEU A 64 -11.66 -14.18 2.02
N GLN A 65 -11.10 -14.40 3.21
CA GLN A 65 -11.36 -15.59 4.02
C GLN A 65 -12.83 -15.66 4.43
N ASP A 66 -13.37 -14.58 4.97
CA ASP A 66 -14.77 -14.48 5.40
C ASP A 66 -15.72 -14.74 4.21
N ALA A 67 -15.40 -14.19 3.02
CA ALA A 67 -16.19 -14.40 1.81
C ALA A 67 -16.19 -15.86 1.31
N ILE A 68 -15.11 -16.61 1.50
CA ILE A 68 -15.02 -18.04 1.15
C ILE A 68 -15.84 -18.89 2.15
N GLU A 69 -15.78 -18.56 3.43
CA GLU A 69 -16.45 -19.33 4.49
C GLU A 69 -17.98 -19.13 4.50
N GLU A 70 -18.46 -17.93 4.19
CA GLU A 70 -19.88 -17.57 4.30
C GLU A 70 -20.73 -17.96 3.08
N ASP A 71 -20.13 -18.51 2.01
CA ASP A 71 -20.77 -18.77 0.70
C ASP A 71 -21.59 -17.55 0.21
N ASP A 72 -21.08 -16.35 0.53
CA ASP A 72 -21.79 -15.09 0.36
C ASP A 72 -21.40 -14.40 -0.95
N PRO A 73 -22.31 -14.33 -1.93
CA PRO A 73 -22.01 -13.78 -3.25
C PRO A 73 -22.00 -12.25 -3.30
N CYS A 74 -22.38 -11.53 -2.23
CA CYS A 74 -22.57 -10.09 -2.30
C CYS A 74 -21.28 -9.30 -2.02
N ILE A 75 -20.42 -9.20 -3.04
CA ILE A 75 -19.23 -8.34 -3.02
C ILE A 75 -19.64 -6.91 -3.40
N PRO A 76 -19.56 -5.92 -2.49
CA PRO A 76 -19.87 -4.54 -2.85
C PRO A 76 -18.81 -3.97 -3.81
N ILE A 77 -19.24 -3.12 -4.76
CA ILE A 77 -18.36 -2.47 -5.73
C ILE A 77 -17.21 -1.70 -5.04
N LEU A 78 -17.48 -1.11 -3.87
CA LEU A 78 -16.48 -0.39 -3.10
C LEU A 78 -15.32 -1.29 -2.64
N LEU A 79 -15.60 -2.56 -2.32
CA LEU A 79 -14.57 -3.52 -1.96
C LEU A 79 -13.69 -3.88 -3.15
N ILE A 80 -14.28 -4.07 -4.33
CA ILE A 80 -13.53 -4.29 -5.57
C ILE A 80 -12.59 -3.11 -5.82
N HIS A 81 -13.12 -1.89 -5.72
CA HIS A 81 -12.32 -0.67 -5.88
C HIS A 81 -11.19 -0.55 -4.84
N ALA A 82 -11.46 -0.90 -3.58
CA ALA A 82 -10.44 -0.90 -2.52
C ALA A 82 -9.32 -1.90 -2.81
N GLN A 83 -9.66 -3.11 -3.29
CA GLN A 83 -8.68 -4.13 -3.67
C GLN A 83 -7.83 -3.68 -4.86
N ASP A 84 -8.44 -3.19 -5.94
CA ASP A 84 -7.73 -2.70 -7.12
C ASP A 84 -6.76 -1.57 -6.76
N THR A 85 -7.25 -0.61 -5.97
CA THR A 85 -6.46 0.53 -5.50
C THR A 85 -5.24 0.06 -4.69
N MET A 86 -5.46 -0.83 -3.73
CA MET A 86 -4.38 -1.33 -2.88
C MET A 86 -3.33 -2.12 -3.69
N MET A 87 -3.76 -2.98 -4.62
CA MET A 87 -2.84 -3.77 -5.44
C MET A 87 -2.01 -2.89 -6.39
N SER A 88 -2.58 -1.82 -6.94
CA SER A 88 -1.82 -0.81 -7.71
C SER A 88 -0.74 -0.16 -6.84
N ILE A 89 -1.10 0.25 -5.64
CA ILE A 89 -0.20 0.90 -4.67
C ILE A 89 0.91 -0.06 -4.22
N ASP A 90 0.61 -1.33 -3.96
CA ASP A 90 1.62 -2.34 -3.62
C ASP A 90 2.65 -2.52 -4.75
N SER A 91 2.18 -2.57 -6.00
CA SER A 91 3.05 -2.64 -7.16
C SER A 91 3.92 -1.38 -7.33
N GLU A 92 3.32 -0.19 -7.14
CA GLU A 92 4.02 1.10 -7.15
C GLU A 92 5.11 1.14 -6.05
N TYR A 93 4.79 0.73 -4.82
CA TYR A 93 5.74 0.65 -3.70
C TYR A 93 6.93 -0.26 -4.01
N ARG A 94 6.71 -1.44 -4.60
CA ARG A 94 7.79 -2.35 -5.01
C ARG A 94 8.71 -1.69 -6.04
N MET A 95 8.15 -0.90 -6.95
CA MET A 95 8.94 -0.12 -7.91
C MET A 95 9.70 1.01 -7.22
N ALA A 96 9.07 1.73 -6.29
CA ALA A 96 9.72 2.77 -5.50
C ALA A 96 10.97 2.25 -4.77
N CYS A 97 10.87 1.09 -4.12
CA CYS A 97 12.01 0.43 -3.45
C CYS A 97 13.17 0.16 -4.42
N ARG A 98 12.86 -0.27 -5.65
CA ARG A 98 13.87 -0.51 -6.69
C ARG A 98 14.47 0.79 -7.20
N PHE A 99 13.69 1.85 -7.39
CA PHE A 99 14.20 3.15 -7.80
C PHE A 99 15.12 3.77 -6.76
N ILE A 100 14.76 3.73 -5.48
CA ILE A 100 15.62 4.21 -4.39
C ILE A 100 16.94 3.44 -4.36
N SER A 101 16.89 2.12 -4.57
CA SER A 101 18.09 1.30 -4.70
C SER A 101 18.96 1.69 -5.91
N LEU A 102 18.36 2.12 -7.01
CA LEU A 102 19.07 2.63 -8.19
C LEU A 102 19.70 4.01 -7.90
N TYR A 103 18.96 4.94 -7.28
CA TYR A 103 19.48 6.26 -6.91
C TYR A 103 20.71 6.16 -6.00
N ARG A 104 20.71 5.22 -5.04
CA ARG A 104 21.90 4.95 -4.21
C ARG A 104 23.13 4.58 -5.03
N LYS A 105 22.98 3.67 -6.00
CA LYS A 105 24.09 3.21 -6.85
C LYS A 105 24.63 4.33 -7.74
N LEU A 106 23.73 5.15 -8.29
CA LEU A 106 24.10 6.30 -9.12
C LEU A 106 24.90 7.32 -8.30
N ASN A 107 24.41 7.68 -7.12
CA ASN A 107 25.07 8.63 -6.23
C ASN A 107 26.46 8.15 -5.79
N THR A 108 26.62 6.87 -5.43
CA THR A 108 27.95 6.29 -5.14
C THR A 108 28.90 6.30 -6.34
N THR A 109 28.40 6.27 -7.57
CA THR A 109 29.25 6.32 -8.78
C THR A 109 29.75 7.75 -9.04
N GLU A 110 28.91 8.76 -8.78
CA GLU A 110 29.30 10.18 -8.88
C GLU A 110 30.36 10.58 -7.85
N GLU A 111 30.30 10.05 -6.62
CA GLU A 111 31.32 10.34 -5.59
C GLU A 111 32.69 9.71 -5.87
N ASN A 112 32.74 8.65 -6.68
CA ASN A 112 33.98 7.92 -7.01
C ASN A 112 34.57 8.30 -8.39
N SER A 113 33.96 9.26 -9.09
CA SER A 113 34.40 9.77 -10.41
C SER A 113 35.11 11.11 -10.27
#